data_AF-A0A7C3F9K6-F1
#
_entry.id   AF-A0A7C3F9K6-F1
#
_cell.length_a   1.000
_cell.length_b   1.000
_cell.length_c   1.000
_cell.angle_alpha   90.00
_cell.angle_beta   90.00
_cell.angle_gamma   90.00
#
_symmetry.space_group_name_H-M   'P 1'
#
loop_
_entity.id
_entity.type
_entity.pdbx_description
1 polymer ?
#
loop_
_entity_poly.entity_id
_entity_poly.type
_entity_poly.pdbx_seq_one_letter_code
_entity_poly.pdbx_strand_id
1 'polypeptide(L)'
;MLRSLFWENSEGVTDEALALINAHLATVKARLDAARDVRERLDIAVSEMRRVLPPALAWAPHLAAGIIATQLLHGLMGNRVDDEVLAALGRGLVGNIETEMDLAVGDLADAARASQALLSHLGQTHIDAKTRLAQAAELPGGEAFLQAWNRFTDLYGARGPAELDLSQPRWSEDPSSLLQVVVSAARGRPPGAHR
;
A
#
# COMPACT_ATOMS: atom_id res chain seq x y z
N MET A 1 -17.05 -7.12 -20.80
CA MET A 1 -17.66 -7.82 -19.67
C MET A 1 -17.71 -9.33 -19.88
N LEU A 2 -18.54 -9.89 -20.77
CA LEU A 2 -18.56 -11.36 -21.01
C LEU A 2 -17.21 -11.91 -21.49
N ARG A 3 -16.52 -11.16 -22.36
CA ARG A 3 -15.14 -11.49 -22.77
C ARG A 3 -14.19 -11.56 -21.57
N SER A 4 -14.17 -10.51 -20.75
CA SER A 4 -13.35 -10.41 -19.53
C SER A 4 -13.70 -11.46 -18.47
N LEU A 5 -14.93 -11.97 -18.48
CA LEU A 5 -15.40 -12.99 -17.53
C LEU A 5 -15.00 -14.42 -17.94
N PHE A 6 -14.97 -14.73 -19.25
CA PHE A 6 -14.86 -16.13 -19.71
C PHE A 6 -13.71 -16.41 -20.70
N TRP A 7 -13.12 -15.38 -21.31
CA TRP A 7 -12.20 -15.55 -22.46
C TRP A 7 -10.93 -14.69 -22.42
N GLU A 8 -10.83 -13.72 -21.51
CA GLU A 8 -9.66 -12.85 -21.36
C GLU A 8 -8.72 -13.44 -20.30
N ASN A 9 -7.42 -13.47 -20.57
CA ASN A 9 -6.45 -13.86 -19.55
C ASN A 9 -6.38 -12.73 -18.51
N SER A 10 -6.62 -13.05 -17.25
CA SER A 10 -6.54 -12.11 -16.14
C SER A 10 -5.13 -11.96 -15.58
N GLU A 11 -4.17 -12.80 -16.02
CA GLU A 11 -2.77 -12.65 -15.65
C GLU A 11 -2.19 -11.33 -16.17
N GLY A 12 -1.42 -10.64 -15.31
CA GLY A 12 -0.77 -9.37 -15.67
C GLY A 12 -1.70 -8.14 -15.64
N VAL A 13 -3.02 -8.32 -15.47
CA VAL A 13 -3.99 -7.21 -15.39
C VAL A 13 -3.62 -6.22 -14.27
N THR A 14 -3.14 -6.70 -13.11
CA THR A 14 -2.66 -5.82 -12.03
C THR A 14 -1.45 -5.00 -12.44
N ASP A 15 -0.48 -5.59 -13.16
CA ASP A 15 0.73 -4.91 -13.60
C ASP A 15 0.40 -3.85 -14.65
N GLU A 16 -0.51 -4.15 -15.58
CA GLU A 16 -1.02 -3.17 -16.55
C GLU A 16 -1.73 -1.99 -15.86
N ALA A 17 -2.53 -2.28 -14.82
CA ALA A 17 -3.21 -1.25 -14.02
C ALA A 17 -2.18 -0.32 -13.36
N LEU A 18 -1.20 -0.91 -12.68
CA LEU A 18 -0.16 -0.19 -11.97
C LEU A 18 0.69 0.63 -12.93
N ALA A 19 1.04 0.09 -14.10
CA ALA A 19 1.79 0.82 -15.12
C ALA A 19 1.05 2.07 -15.60
N LEU A 20 -0.25 1.96 -15.87
CA LEU A 20 -1.09 3.10 -16.28
C LEU A 20 -1.21 4.15 -15.17
N ILE A 21 -1.46 3.70 -13.92
CA ILE A 21 -1.54 4.60 -12.76
C ILE A 21 -0.22 5.33 -12.56
N ASN A 22 0.91 4.61 -12.58
CA ASN A 22 2.24 5.19 -12.39
C ASN A 22 2.61 6.18 -13.49
N ALA A 23 2.30 5.88 -14.75
CA ALA A 23 2.51 6.81 -15.86
C ALA A 23 1.68 8.11 -15.71
N HIS A 24 0.42 7.97 -15.26
CA HIS A 24 -0.42 9.13 -14.96
C HIS A 24 0.14 9.94 -13.78
N LEU A 25 0.49 9.29 -12.67
CA LEU A 25 1.09 9.94 -11.49
C LEU A 25 2.38 10.68 -11.84
N ALA A 26 3.26 10.10 -12.66
CA ALA A 26 4.48 10.76 -13.12
C ALA A 26 4.17 12.05 -13.90
N THR A 27 3.15 12.02 -14.77
CA THR A 27 2.70 13.19 -15.52
C THR A 27 2.12 14.28 -14.61
N VAL A 28 1.29 13.88 -13.64
CA VAL A 28 0.69 14.80 -12.66
C VAL A 28 1.77 15.43 -11.79
N LYS A 29 2.72 14.63 -11.28
CA LYS A 29 3.85 15.11 -10.48
C LYS A 29 4.69 16.14 -11.24
N ALA A 30 5.07 15.85 -12.48
CA ALA A 30 5.82 16.79 -13.31
C ALA A 30 5.09 18.14 -13.50
N ARG A 31 3.76 18.11 -13.66
CA ARG A 31 2.95 19.33 -13.77
C ARG A 31 2.84 20.10 -12.45
N LEU A 32 2.68 19.39 -11.34
CA LEU A 32 2.65 20.00 -10.01
C LEU A 32 4.00 20.64 -9.66
N ASP A 33 5.11 20.01 -10.03
CA ASP A 33 6.47 20.51 -9.78
C ASP A 33 6.83 21.70 -10.70
N ALA A 34 6.23 21.78 -11.89
CA ALA A 34 6.39 22.90 -12.83
C ALA A 34 5.48 24.10 -12.54
N ALA A 35 4.58 24.01 -11.54
CA ALA A 35 3.70 25.10 -11.18
C ALA A 35 4.49 26.30 -10.62
N ARG A 36 4.14 27.52 -11.07
CA ARG A 36 4.85 28.75 -10.69
C ARG A 36 4.54 29.21 -9.29
N ASP A 37 3.33 28.92 -8.82
CA ASP A 37 2.85 29.29 -7.49
C ASP A 37 1.85 28.28 -6.92
N VAL A 38 1.45 28.50 -5.67
CA VAL A 38 0.54 27.61 -4.93
C VAL A 38 -0.85 27.56 -5.56
N ARG A 39 -1.32 28.67 -6.18
CA ARG A 39 -2.63 28.70 -6.82
C ARG A 39 -2.64 27.82 -8.06
N GLU A 40 -1.65 27.97 -8.93
CA GLU A 40 -1.51 27.14 -10.13
C GLU A 40 -1.36 25.66 -9.76
N ARG A 41 -0.60 25.37 -8.70
CA ARG A 41 -0.45 24.00 -8.19
C ARG A 41 -1.78 23.41 -7.70
N LEU A 42 -2.58 24.20 -6.99
CA LEU A 42 -3.91 23.80 -6.53
C LEU A 42 -4.88 23.59 -7.70
N ASP A 43 -4.88 24.50 -8.68
CA ASP A 43 -5.71 24.39 -9.88
C ASP A 43 -5.38 23.12 -10.66
N ILE A 44 -4.09 22.78 -10.79
CA ILE A 44 -3.64 21.51 -11.38
C ILE A 44 -4.20 20.34 -10.56
N ALA A 45 -3.98 20.30 -9.24
CA ALA A 45 -4.43 19.20 -8.38
C ALA A 45 -5.94 18.93 -8.48
N VAL A 46 -6.76 19.98 -8.40
CA VAL A 46 -8.22 19.90 -8.52
C VAL A 46 -8.64 19.44 -9.93
N SER A 47 -7.94 19.91 -10.97
CA SER A 47 -8.23 19.48 -12.34
C SER A 47 -7.94 17.99 -12.57
N GLU A 48 -6.88 17.46 -11.95
CA GLU A 48 -6.50 16.05 -12.08
C GLU A 48 -7.46 15.12 -11.37
N MET A 49 -8.04 15.51 -10.22
CA MET A 49 -9.10 14.73 -9.57
C MET A 49 -10.27 14.41 -10.51
N ARG A 50 -10.60 15.32 -11.44
CA ARG A 50 -11.65 15.10 -12.44
C ARG A 50 -11.20 14.20 -13.61
N ARG A 51 -9.89 14.13 -13.86
CA ARG A 51 -9.29 13.38 -14.97
C ARG A 51 -8.97 11.93 -14.61
N VAL A 52 -8.92 11.59 -13.32
CA VAL A 52 -8.70 10.22 -12.84
C VAL A 52 -9.94 9.32 -13.09
N LEU A 53 -11.14 9.89 -13.10
CA LEU A 53 -12.39 9.10 -13.17
C LEU A 53 -12.60 8.37 -14.52
N PRO A 54 -12.40 8.99 -15.70
CA PRO A 54 -12.65 8.30 -16.97
C PRO A 54 -11.73 7.09 -17.24
N PRO A 55 -10.40 7.15 -17.01
CA PRO A 55 -9.54 5.97 -17.11
C PRO A 55 -9.95 4.86 -16.15
N ALA A 56 -10.36 5.19 -14.92
CA ALA A 56 -10.82 4.20 -13.95
C ALA A 56 -12.10 3.47 -14.42
N LEU A 57 -12.99 4.13 -15.17
CA LEU A 57 -14.18 3.48 -15.75
C LEU A 57 -13.85 2.44 -16.82
N ALA A 58 -12.70 2.55 -17.50
CA ALA A 58 -12.26 1.52 -18.46
C ALA A 58 -12.03 0.16 -17.78
N TRP A 59 -11.82 0.15 -16.46
CA TRP A 59 -11.65 -1.05 -15.63
C TRP A 59 -12.96 -1.63 -15.11
N ALA A 60 -14.08 -0.94 -15.29
CA ALA A 60 -15.39 -1.40 -14.85
C ALA A 60 -15.76 -2.81 -15.35
N PRO A 61 -15.42 -3.25 -16.59
CA PRO A 61 -15.66 -4.61 -17.02
C PRO A 61 -14.93 -5.69 -16.19
N HIS A 62 -13.71 -5.40 -15.73
CA HIS A 62 -12.92 -6.32 -14.90
C HIS A 62 -13.50 -6.40 -13.48
N LEU A 63 -13.86 -5.25 -12.90
CA LEU A 63 -14.56 -5.21 -11.61
C LEU A 63 -15.89 -5.97 -11.65
N ALA A 64 -16.70 -5.73 -12.69
CA ALA A 64 -17.96 -6.43 -12.90
C ALA A 64 -17.74 -7.94 -13.09
N ALA A 65 -16.70 -8.36 -13.81
CA ALA A 65 -16.36 -9.76 -13.96
C ALA A 65 -16.04 -10.42 -12.62
N GLY A 66 -15.24 -9.77 -11.76
CA GLY A 66 -14.95 -10.26 -10.41
C GLY A 66 -16.20 -10.40 -9.55
N ILE A 67 -17.08 -9.38 -9.54
CA ILE A 67 -18.35 -9.41 -8.80
C ILE A 67 -19.25 -10.56 -9.28
N ILE A 68 -19.39 -10.72 -10.60
CA ILE A 68 -20.22 -11.78 -11.19
C ILE A 68 -19.63 -13.16 -10.89
N ALA A 69 -18.31 -13.33 -10.98
CA ALA A 69 -17.64 -14.58 -10.63
C ALA A 69 -17.91 -14.98 -9.17
N THR A 70 -17.83 -14.03 -8.23
CA THR A 70 -18.16 -14.28 -6.82
C THR A 70 -19.64 -14.66 -6.62
N GLN A 71 -20.56 -13.98 -7.30
CA GLN A 71 -21.99 -14.32 -7.22
C GLN A 71 -22.30 -15.70 -7.82
N LEU A 72 -21.67 -16.05 -8.95
CA LEU A 72 -21.80 -17.37 -9.56
C LEU A 72 -21.24 -18.45 -8.64
N LEU A 73 -20.09 -18.20 -7.99
CA LEU A 73 -19.52 -19.11 -7.01
C LEU A 73 -20.48 -19.35 -5.83
N HIS A 74 -21.05 -18.29 -5.27
CA HIS A 74 -22.07 -18.39 -4.21
C HIS A 74 -23.29 -19.21 -4.68
N GLY A 75 -23.79 -18.95 -5.89
CA GLY A 75 -24.92 -19.68 -6.46
C GLY A 75 -24.64 -21.17 -6.71
N LEU A 76 -23.43 -21.51 -7.15
CA LEU A 76 -23.00 -22.89 -7.40
C LEU A 76 -22.77 -23.68 -6.10
N MET A 77 -22.27 -22.99 -5.06
CA MET A 77 -22.07 -23.59 -3.75
C MET A 77 -23.37 -23.73 -2.98
N GLY A 78 -24.33 -22.82 -3.17
CA GLY A 78 -25.62 -22.86 -2.49
C GLY A 78 -25.43 -23.03 -0.98
N ASN A 79 -26.19 -23.94 -0.36
CA ASN A 79 -26.07 -24.23 1.08
C ASN A 79 -25.03 -25.32 1.41
N ARG A 80 -24.11 -25.64 0.49
CA ARG A 80 -23.12 -26.72 0.70
C ARG A 80 -21.90 -26.25 1.50
N VAL A 81 -21.70 -24.95 1.62
CA VAL A 81 -20.53 -24.33 2.23
C VAL A 81 -21.01 -23.09 3.00
N ASP A 82 -20.44 -22.88 4.19
CA ASP A 82 -20.75 -21.70 5.01
C ASP A 82 -20.17 -20.43 4.37
N ASP A 83 -20.86 -19.29 4.58
CA ASP A 83 -20.42 -17.98 4.07
C ASP A 83 -19.00 -17.60 4.53
N GLU A 84 -18.59 -18.04 5.73
CA GLU A 84 -17.24 -17.80 6.25
C GLU A 84 -16.17 -18.50 5.41
N VAL A 85 -16.45 -19.71 4.92
CA VAL A 85 -15.52 -20.47 4.07
C VAL A 85 -15.43 -19.83 2.69
N LEU A 86 -16.55 -19.31 2.17
CA LEU A 86 -16.56 -18.54 0.91
C LEU A 86 -15.77 -17.23 1.06
N ALA A 87 -15.95 -16.50 2.16
CA ALA A 87 -15.19 -15.30 2.46
C ALA A 87 -13.68 -15.60 2.61
N ALA A 88 -13.34 -16.77 3.16
CA ALA A 88 -11.95 -17.19 3.30
C ALA A 88 -11.22 -17.36 1.96
N LEU A 89 -11.92 -17.65 0.87
CA LEU A 89 -11.34 -17.73 -0.48
C LEU A 89 -10.84 -16.38 -1.00
N GLY A 90 -11.39 -15.27 -0.50
CA GLY A 90 -10.95 -13.93 -0.83
C GLY A 90 -9.76 -13.42 -0.01
N ARG A 91 -9.24 -14.23 0.93
CA ARG A 91 -8.07 -13.84 1.74
C ARG A 91 -6.78 -14.06 0.97
N GLY A 92 -5.86 -13.11 1.10
CA GLY A 92 -4.53 -13.22 0.47
C GLY A 92 -4.55 -13.12 -1.05
N LEU A 93 -5.55 -12.43 -1.63
CA LEU A 93 -5.61 -12.22 -3.07
C LEU A 93 -4.41 -11.39 -3.53
N VAL A 94 -3.63 -11.97 -4.44
CA VAL A 94 -2.50 -11.32 -5.09
C VAL A 94 -2.97 -10.03 -5.77
N GLY A 95 -2.24 -8.93 -5.54
CA GLY A 95 -2.56 -7.62 -6.10
C GLY A 95 -3.56 -6.80 -5.27
N ASN A 96 -4.02 -7.30 -4.12
CA ASN A 96 -4.69 -6.46 -3.14
C ASN A 96 -3.68 -5.52 -2.47
N ILE A 97 -3.71 -4.24 -2.83
CA ILE A 97 -2.72 -3.25 -2.39
C ILE A 97 -2.62 -3.10 -0.86
N GLU A 98 -3.72 -3.31 -0.13
CA GLU A 98 -3.72 -3.24 1.33
C GLU A 98 -3.05 -4.49 1.92
N THR A 99 -3.32 -5.67 1.36
CA THR A 99 -2.63 -6.91 1.74
C THR A 99 -1.14 -6.81 1.45
N GLU A 100 -0.73 -6.36 0.26
CA GLU A 100 0.69 -6.20 -0.10
C GLU A 100 1.40 -5.19 0.82
N MET A 101 0.71 -4.12 1.21
CA MET A 101 1.22 -3.14 2.18
C MET A 101 1.43 -3.77 3.56
N ASP A 102 0.46 -4.52 4.08
CA ASP A 102 0.57 -5.20 5.37
C ASP A 102 1.71 -6.23 5.38
N LEU A 103 1.89 -6.96 4.27
CA LEU A 103 3.02 -7.87 4.08
C LEU A 103 4.35 -7.10 4.09
N ALA A 104 4.42 -5.94 3.44
CA ALA A 104 5.61 -5.09 3.45
C ALA A 104 5.91 -4.50 4.84
N VAL A 105 4.90 -4.20 5.66
CA VAL A 105 5.10 -3.86 7.08
C VAL A 105 5.71 -5.02 7.85
N GLY A 106 5.29 -6.26 7.56
CA GLY A 106 5.93 -7.46 8.10
C GLY A 106 7.40 -7.59 7.70
N ASP A 107 7.74 -7.32 6.44
CA ASP A 107 9.13 -7.31 5.97
C ASP A 107 9.97 -6.24 6.69
N LEU A 108 9.42 -5.05 6.95
CA LEU A 108 10.08 -4.02 7.77
C LEU A 108 10.32 -4.49 9.21
N ALA A 109 9.34 -5.19 9.79
CA ALA A 109 9.45 -5.74 11.14
C ALA A 109 10.56 -6.79 11.23
N ASP A 110 10.69 -7.64 10.21
CA ASP A 110 11.76 -8.64 10.11
C ASP A 110 13.13 -7.98 9.93
N ALA A 111 13.22 -6.95 9.08
CA ALA A 111 14.44 -6.17 8.91
C ALA A 111 14.88 -5.46 10.21
N ALA A 112 13.92 -4.89 10.97
CA ALA A 112 14.20 -4.27 12.26
C ALA A 112 14.68 -5.29 13.30
N ARG A 113 14.09 -6.50 13.32
CA ARG A 113 14.41 -7.57 14.28
C ARG A 113 15.79 -8.19 14.04
N ALA A 114 16.35 -8.07 12.83
CA ALA A 114 17.67 -8.61 12.49
C ALA A 114 18.82 -8.05 13.37
N SER A 115 18.59 -6.94 14.08
CA SER A 115 19.53 -6.36 15.04
C SER A 115 18.81 -5.90 16.31
N GLN A 116 19.19 -6.50 17.44
CA GLN A 116 18.63 -6.13 18.74
C GLN A 116 18.92 -4.68 19.11
N ALA A 117 20.11 -4.17 18.75
CA ALA A 117 20.49 -2.77 18.96
C ALA A 117 19.57 -1.82 18.16
N LEU A 118 19.34 -2.14 16.88
CA LEU A 118 18.44 -1.39 16.01
C LEU A 118 17.00 -1.39 16.54
N LEU A 119 16.44 -2.58 16.83
CA LEU A 119 15.06 -2.68 17.33
C LEU A 119 14.88 -1.94 18.67
N SER A 120 15.90 -1.98 19.53
CA SER A 120 15.87 -1.26 20.80
C SER A 120 15.88 0.25 20.57
N HIS A 121 16.72 0.75 19.66
CA HIS A 121 16.79 2.16 19.25
C HIS A 121 15.50 2.66 18.61
N LEU A 122 15.00 1.94 17.62
CA LEU A 122 13.73 2.27 16.95
C LEU A 122 12.56 2.27 17.94
N GLY A 123 12.64 1.55 19.05
CA GLY A 123 11.62 1.53 20.09
C GLY A 123 11.65 2.69 21.10
N GLN A 124 12.61 3.63 21.00
CA GLN A 124 12.78 4.73 21.96
C GLN A 124 11.78 5.86 21.71
N THR A 125 10.57 5.75 22.28
CA THR A 125 9.47 6.71 22.05
C THR A 125 9.72 8.13 22.56
N HIS A 126 10.76 8.34 23.37
CA HIS A 126 11.18 9.67 23.83
C HIS A 126 11.97 10.45 22.76
N ILE A 127 12.45 9.77 21.72
CA ILE A 127 13.11 10.36 20.54
C ILE A 127 12.08 10.42 19.42
N ASP A 128 12.01 11.55 18.71
CA ASP A 128 11.12 11.69 17.56
C ASP A 128 11.44 10.65 16.46
N ALA A 129 10.43 10.28 15.68
CA ALA A 129 10.55 9.19 14.73
C ALA A 129 11.58 9.47 13.61
N LYS A 130 11.72 10.72 13.17
CA LYS A 130 12.66 11.09 12.11
C LYS A 130 14.10 10.98 12.60
N THR A 131 14.38 11.43 13.81
CA THR A 131 15.69 11.29 14.45
C THR A 131 16.04 9.82 14.69
N ARG A 132 15.07 9.01 15.16
CA ARG A 132 15.29 7.56 15.30
C ARG A 132 15.68 6.90 13.98
N LEU A 133 14.99 7.24 12.89
CA LEU A 133 15.31 6.74 11.55
C LEU A 133 16.67 7.24 11.05
N ALA A 134 17.00 8.52 11.24
CA ALA A 134 18.29 9.07 10.82
C ALA A 134 19.47 8.37 11.51
N GLN A 135 19.37 8.17 12.83
CA GLN A 135 20.39 7.50 13.64
C GLN A 135 20.45 5.98 13.41
N ALA A 136 19.40 5.38 12.83
CA ALA A 136 19.38 3.95 12.54
C ALA A 136 20.54 3.55 11.62
N ALA A 137 20.98 4.42 10.71
CA ALA A 137 22.08 4.15 9.77
C ALA A 137 23.40 3.79 10.46
N GLU A 138 23.61 4.25 11.69
CA GLU A 138 24.84 4.04 12.47
C GLU A 138 24.83 2.69 13.22
N LEU A 139 23.70 1.98 13.22
CA LEU A 139 23.52 0.74 13.95
C LEU A 139 23.69 -0.49 13.05
N PRO A 140 24.17 -1.62 13.60
CA PRO A 140 24.19 -2.89 12.87
C PRO A 140 22.81 -3.22 12.30
N GLY A 141 22.73 -3.58 11.02
CA GLY A 141 21.48 -3.88 10.32
C GLY A 141 20.66 -2.64 9.91
N GLY A 142 21.06 -1.44 10.34
CA GLY A 142 20.36 -0.19 10.08
C GLY A 142 20.26 0.19 8.60
N GLU A 143 21.34 0.00 7.85
CA GLU A 143 21.35 0.28 6.41
C GLU A 143 20.31 -0.57 5.65
N ALA A 144 20.28 -1.88 5.90
CA ALA A 144 19.32 -2.78 5.27
C ALA A 144 17.86 -2.42 5.63
N PHE A 145 17.63 -2.07 6.91
CA PHE A 145 16.33 -1.59 7.36
C PHE A 145 15.94 -0.28 6.68
N LEU A 146 16.84 0.70 6.58
CA LEU A 146 16.56 1.99 5.93
C LEU A 146 16.31 1.85 4.43
N GLN A 147 17.02 0.93 3.75
CA GLN A 147 16.71 0.61 2.36
C GLN A 147 15.30 0.04 2.21
N ALA A 148 14.88 -0.88 3.10
CA ALA A 148 13.52 -1.41 3.09
C ALA A 148 12.48 -0.33 3.43
N TRP A 149 12.79 0.51 4.43
CA TRP A 149 11.97 1.64 4.84
C TRP A 149 11.72 2.61 3.69
N ASN A 150 12.77 3.02 2.98
CA ASN A 150 12.66 3.93 1.85
C ASN A 150 11.81 3.33 0.73
N ARG A 151 12.04 2.06 0.37
CA ARG A 151 11.19 1.36 -0.61
C ARG A 151 9.72 1.32 -0.19
N PHE A 152 9.44 1.08 1.10
CA PHE A 152 8.08 1.12 1.62
C PHE A 152 7.48 2.52 1.50
N THR A 153 8.18 3.56 1.93
CA THR A 153 7.66 4.94 1.90
C THR A 153 7.52 5.49 0.49
N ASP A 154 8.33 5.03 -0.47
CA ASP A 154 8.18 5.39 -1.88
C ASP A 154 6.85 4.90 -2.47
N LEU A 155 6.39 3.71 -2.04
CA LEU A 155 5.15 3.11 -2.53
C LEU A 155 3.93 3.48 -1.68
N TYR A 156 4.08 3.52 -0.37
CA TYR A 156 2.97 3.62 0.59
C TYR A 156 3.01 4.89 1.45
N GLY A 157 4.05 5.73 1.32
CA GLY A 157 4.25 6.89 2.18
C GLY A 157 3.16 7.96 2.08
N ALA A 158 2.39 7.98 0.98
CA ALA A 158 1.23 8.87 0.82
C ALA A 158 0.00 8.46 1.64
N ARG A 159 0.00 7.25 2.23
CA ARG A 159 -1.03 6.78 3.16
C ARG A 159 -0.73 7.27 4.58
N GLY A 160 -1.65 7.04 5.49
CA GLY A 160 -1.47 7.39 6.89
C GLY A 160 -2.72 7.19 7.74
N PRO A 161 -2.63 7.43 9.05
CA PRO A 161 -3.80 7.46 9.90
C PRO A 161 -4.78 8.53 9.40
N ALA A 162 -6.08 8.20 9.40
CA ALA A 162 -7.13 9.10 8.93
C ALA A 162 -6.87 9.69 7.52
N GLU A 163 -6.39 8.86 6.58
CA GLU A 163 -5.98 9.29 5.24
C GLU A 163 -7.04 10.03 4.41
N LEU A 164 -8.32 9.88 4.71
CA LEU A 164 -9.40 10.65 4.06
C LEU A 164 -9.39 12.13 4.45
N ASP A 165 -8.83 12.49 5.61
CA ASP A 165 -8.61 13.88 6.02
C ASP A 165 -7.28 14.37 5.43
N LEU A 166 -7.35 15.33 4.50
CA LEU A 166 -6.18 15.92 3.85
C LEU A 166 -5.30 16.76 4.79
N SER A 167 -5.82 17.14 5.97
CA SER A 167 -5.05 17.90 6.97
C SER A 167 -4.12 17.02 7.81
N GLN A 168 -4.32 15.70 7.78
CA GLN A 168 -3.51 14.75 8.54
C GLN A 168 -2.20 14.43 7.80
N PRO A 169 -1.06 14.41 8.51
CA PRO A 169 0.21 14.11 7.89
C PRO A 169 0.24 12.68 7.35
N ARG A 170 0.84 12.50 6.18
CA ARG A 170 1.09 11.18 5.59
C ARG A 170 2.31 10.54 6.23
N TRP A 171 2.49 9.22 6.07
CA TRP A 171 3.66 8.52 6.61
C TRP A 171 5.01 9.06 6.08
N SER A 172 5.03 9.58 4.86
CA SER A 172 6.20 10.28 4.31
C SER A 172 6.52 11.59 5.04
N GLU A 173 5.51 12.22 5.65
CA GLU A 173 5.61 13.50 6.36
C GLU A 173 5.83 13.29 7.86
N ASP A 174 5.10 12.35 8.47
CA ASP A 174 5.27 11.90 9.84
C ASP A 174 5.30 10.35 9.92
N PRO A 175 6.50 9.75 10.08
CA PRO A 175 6.65 8.30 10.12
C PRO A 175 6.27 7.67 11.47
N SER A 176 5.83 8.47 12.46
CA SER A 176 5.70 8.02 13.85
C SER A 176 4.77 6.83 14.03
N SER A 177 3.58 6.87 13.43
CA SER A 177 2.59 5.79 13.55
C SER A 177 3.06 4.51 12.85
N LEU A 178 3.60 4.61 11.64
CA LEU A 178 4.17 3.48 10.91
C LEU A 178 5.32 2.83 11.70
N LEU A 179 6.24 3.63 12.23
CA LEU A 179 7.37 3.12 12.99
C LEU A 179 6.93 2.41 14.28
N GLN A 180 5.88 2.88 14.94
CA GLN A 180 5.27 2.19 16.08
C GLN A 180 4.71 0.82 15.69
N VAL A 181 3.98 0.73 14.56
CA VAL A 181 3.43 -0.54 14.05
C VAL A 181 4.56 -1.52 13.75
N VAL A 182 5.61 -1.08 13.05
CA VAL A 182 6.78 -1.91 12.71
C VAL A 182 7.47 -2.44 13.97
N VAL A 183 7.74 -1.59 14.96
CA VAL A 183 8.36 -2.01 16.23
C VAL A 183 7.47 -2.97 17.01
N SER A 184 6.16 -2.72 17.03
CA SER A 184 5.19 -3.60 17.69
C SER A 184 5.17 -4.99 17.03
N ALA A 185 5.09 -5.04 15.70
CA ALA A 185 5.12 -6.28 14.93
C ALA A 185 6.46 -7.04 15.14
N ALA A 186 7.58 -6.33 15.14
CA ALA A 186 8.91 -6.90 15.35
C ALA A 186 9.04 -7.56 16.74
N ARG A 187 8.38 -7.01 17.77
CA ARG A 187 8.39 -7.58 19.13
C ARG A 187 7.36 -8.68 19.35
N GLY A 188 6.20 -8.58 18.70
CA GLY A 188 5.03 -9.41 19.00
C GLY A 188 4.88 -10.67 18.15
N ARG A 189 5.58 -10.77 17.01
CA ARG A 189 5.47 -11.91 16.07
C ARG A 189 6.84 -12.50 15.74
N PRO A 190 6.93 -13.81 15.45
CA PRO A 190 8.17 -14.41 14.97
C PRO A 190 8.49 -13.96 13.52
N PRO A 191 9.75 -14.12 13.06
CA PRO A 191 10.12 -13.83 11.67
C PRO A 191 9.25 -14.57 10.66
N GLY A 192 8.84 -13.88 9.58
CA GLY A 192 8.03 -14.44 8.50
C GLY A 192 6.57 -14.74 8.84
N ALA A 193 6.07 -14.39 10.04
CA ALA A 193 4.69 -14.70 10.46
C ALA A 193 3.58 -14.03 9.63
N HIS A 194 3.94 -13.03 8.83
CA HIS A 194 3.03 -12.36 7.89
C HIS A 194 2.91 -13.10 6.56
N ARG A 195 3.83 -14.03 6.25
CA ARG A 195 3.86 -14.79 4.99
C ARG A 195 3.18 -16.14 5.11
#